data_AF-A0A6A6DQK6-F1
#
_entry.id   AF-A0A6A6DQK6-F1
#
_cell.length_a   1.000
_cell.length_b   1.000
_cell.length_c   1.000
_cell.angle_alpha   90.00
_cell.angle_beta   90.00
_cell.angle_gamma   90.00
#
_symmetry.space_group_name_H-M   'P 1'
#
loop_
_entity.id
_entity.type
_entity.pdbx_description
1 polymer ?
#
loop_
_entity_poly.entity_id
_entity_poly.type
_entity_poly.pdbx_seq_one_letter_code
_entity_poly.pdbx_strand_id
1 'polypeptide(L)'
;MDHYFLAPLSRLAVPRAYWLGDVDQSSFAEQTICSHVMLLQPNEYYYHTIMNETQRSLDFDMEIINHLFKNSAMILSYRRLALLAGEFRKKEHREYLLEEPDSEWNAHAEVSRSFLVHFSDWPLPKPWMLRTEEQ
;
A
#
# COMPACT_ATOMS: atom_id res chain seq x y z
N MET A 1 3.31 14.16 -7.90
CA MET A 1 3.94 12.83 -7.70
C MET A 1 4.98 12.51 -8.78
N ASP A 2 5.34 13.51 -9.60
CA ASP A 2 6.06 13.29 -10.85
C ASP A 2 7.50 12.80 -10.65
N HIS A 3 8.08 13.11 -9.48
CA HIS A 3 9.40 12.62 -9.10
C HIS A 3 9.52 11.10 -9.06
N TYR A 4 8.41 10.34 -8.90
CA TYR A 4 8.45 8.88 -8.97
C TYR A 4 8.79 8.38 -10.38
N PHE A 5 8.50 9.14 -11.43
CA PHE A 5 8.90 8.79 -12.81
C PHE A 5 10.39 9.00 -13.08
N LEU A 6 11.11 9.62 -12.13
CA LEU A 6 12.57 9.78 -12.18
C LEU A 6 13.30 8.69 -11.37
N ALA A 7 12.56 7.82 -10.68
CA ALA A 7 13.13 6.71 -9.92
C ALA A 7 13.83 5.71 -10.87
N PRO A 8 14.74 4.86 -10.36
CA PRO A 8 15.34 3.78 -11.13
C PRO A 8 14.27 2.92 -11.82
N LEU A 9 14.59 2.45 -13.02
CA LEU A 9 13.70 1.57 -13.78
C LEU A 9 13.40 0.30 -12.96
N SER A 10 12.13 0.08 -12.67
CA SER A 10 11.61 -1.14 -12.09
C SER A 10 10.40 -1.63 -12.88
N ARG A 11 10.23 -2.95 -12.96
CA ARG A 11 9.04 -3.58 -13.56
C ARG A 11 7.77 -3.16 -12.83
N LEU A 12 7.86 -3.18 -11.51
CA LEU A 12 6.80 -2.77 -10.59
C LEU A 12 7.45 -2.10 -9.38
N ALA A 13 6.90 -0.96 -8.96
CA ALA A 13 7.23 -0.33 -7.70
C ALA A 13 5.95 -0.03 -6.92
N VAL A 14 5.92 -0.47 -5.68
CA VAL A 14 4.72 -0.43 -4.82
C VAL A 14 5.09 -0.17 -3.37
N PRO A 15 4.20 0.45 -2.59
CA PRO A 15 4.37 0.51 -1.14
C PRO A 15 4.09 -0.84 -0.49
N ARG A 16 4.44 -0.95 0.79
CA ARG A 16 4.04 -2.08 1.65
C ARG A 16 2.68 -1.81 2.30
N ALA A 17 1.95 -2.90 2.56
CA ALA A 17 0.69 -2.88 3.30
C ALA A 17 0.97 -2.90 4.81
N TYR A 18 1.52 -1.80 5.36
CA TYR A 18 1.98 -1.74 6.76
C TYR A 18 0.90 -2.16 7.79
N TRP A 19 -0.38 -1.96 7.46
CA TRP A 19 -1.52 -2.26 8.34
C TRP A 19 -1.80 -3.75 8.51
N LEU A 20 -1.19 -4.63 7.71
CA LEU A 20 -1.37 -6.08 7.83
C LEU A 20 -0.55 -6.69 8.98
N GLY A 21 0.26 -5.89 9.69
CA GLY A 21 0.93 -6.37 10.90
C GLY A 21 2.09 -7.33 10.64
N ASP A 22 2.57 -7.42 9.40
CA ASP A 22 3.78 -8.19 9.00
C ASP A 22 5.09 -7.61 9.58
N VAL A 23 4.98 -6.72 10.56
CA VAL A 23 6.05 -5.94 11.16
C VAL A 23 7.00 -6.81 11.96
N ASP A 24 6.48 -7.88 12.56
CA ASP A 24 7.28 -8.83 13.35
C ASP A 24 7.96 -9.89 12.46
N GLN A 25 7.75 -9.85 11.13
CA GLN A 25 8.50 -10.69 10.20
C GLN A 25 9.96 -10.20 10.12
N SER A 26 10.90 -11.12 10.26
CA SER A 26 12.33 -10.84 10.50
C SER A 26 13.03 -10.17 9.30
N SER A 27 12.37 -10.11 8.15
CA SER A 27 12.88 -9.49 6.93
C SER A 27 11.82 -8.60 6.30
N PHE A 28 12.21 -7.35 5.97
CA PHE A 28 11.39 -6.47 5.13
C PHE A 28 10.95 -7.18 3.84
N ALA A 29 11.74 -8.10 3.28
CA ALA A 29 11.38 -8.83 2.06
C ALA A 29 10.12 -9.69 2.21
N GLU A 30 9.74 -10.07 3.42
CA GLU A 30 8.59 -10.93 3.69
C GLU A 30 7.28 -10.15 3.86
N GLN A 31 7.34 -8.83 4.01
CA GLN A 31 6.15 -8.01 4.19
C GLN A 31 5.28 -7.92 2.93
N THR A 32 3.97 -7.98 3.10
CA THR A 32 2.97 -7.88 2.03
C THR A 32 3.05 -6.53 1.31
N ILE A 33 3.05 -6.54 -0.02
CA ILE A 33 2.96 -5.35 -0.87
C ILE A 33 1.50 -5.00 -1.17
N CYS A 34 1.20 -3.73 -1.46
CA CYS A 34 -0.15 -3.28 -1.78
C CYS A 34 -0.30 -2.96 -3.28
N SER A 35 -1.55 -2.99 -3.78
CA SER A 35 -1.89 -2.75 -5.18
C SER A 35 -2.59 -1.40 -5.42
N HIS A 36 -2.86 -0.61 -4.38
CA HIS A 36 -3.63 0.64 -4.51
C HIS A 36 -2.86 1.77 -5.23
N VAL A 37 -1.53 1.74 -5.17
CA VAL A 37 -0.63 2.61 -5.93
C VAL A 37 0.47 1.75 -6.52
N MET A 38 0.60 1.78 -7.84
CA MET A 38 1.61 1.04 -8.58
C MET A 38 2.28 1.96 -9.60
N LEU A 39 3.61 2.04 -9.54
CA LEU A 39 4.42 2.55 -10.65
C LEU A 39 4.91 1.34 -11.45
N LEU A 40 4.45 1.20 -12.68
CA LEU A 40 4.74 0.05 -13.52
C LEU A 40 5.33 0.45 -14.86
N GLN A 41 6.13 -0.44 -15.42
CA GLN A 41 6.51 -0.38 -16.84
C GLN A 41 5.58 -1.28 -17.63
N PRO A 42 4.76 -0.72 -18.54
CA PRO A 42 3.87 -1.53 -19.37
C PRO A 42 4.66 -2.55 -20.16
N ASN A 43 4.23 -3.81 -20.09
CA ASN A 43 4.88 -4.93 -20.74
C ASN A 43 3.85 -6.03 -21.03
N GLU A 44 3.78 -6.46 -22.28
CA GLU A 44 2.77 -7.42 -22.75
C GLU A 44 2.90 -8.80 -22.09
N TYR A 45 4.13 -9.27 -21.86
CA TYR A 45 4.37 -10.54 -21.19
C TYR A 45 3.77 -10.52 -19.76
N TYR A 46 4.08 -9.48 -18.97
CA TYR A 46 3.55 -9.37 -17.61
C TYR A 46 2.04 -9.14 -17.57
N TYR A 47 1.49 -8.41 -18.53
CA TYR A 47 0.04 -8.30 -18.68
C TYR A 47 -0.61 -9.69 -18.80
N HIS A 48 -0.12 -10.52 -19.72
CA HIS A 48 -0.64 -11.87 -19.88
C HIS A 48 -0.40 -12.75 -18.65
N THR A 49 0.75 -12.63 -17.97
CA THR A 49 1.00 -13.34 -16.71
C THR A 49 -0.05 -13.00 -15.65
N ILE A 50 -0.33 -11.71 -15.43
CA ILE A 50 -1.31 -11.25 -14.45
C ILE A 50 -2.73 -11.73 -14.82
N MET A 51 -3.12 -11.60 -16.09
CA MET A 51 -4.44 -12.04 -16.56
C MET A 51 -4.63 -13.55 -16.44
N ASN A 52 -3.59 -14.33 -16.76
CA ASN A 52 -3.63 -15.78 -16.61
C ASN A 52 -3.76 -16.19 -15.13
N GLU A 53 -3.06 -15.52 -14.22
CA GLU A 53 -3.18 -15.79 -12.78
C GLU A 53 -4.59 -15.43 -12.28
N THR A 54 -5.11 -14.27 -12.69
CA THR A 54 -6.47 -13.81 -12.35
C THR A 54 -7.55 -14.82 -12.76
N GLN A 55 -7.37 -15.51 -13.89
CA GLN A 55 -8.33 -16.52 -14.36
C GLN A 55 -8.23 -17.86 -13.60
N ARG A 56 -7.10 -18.12 -12.94
CA ARG A 56 -6.82 -19.38 -12.23
C ARG A 56 -7.19 -19.30 -10.75
N SER A 57 -7.16 -18.11 -10.17
CA SER A 57 -7.46 -17.85 -8.76
C SER A 57 -8.84 -17.20 -8.57
N LEU A 58 -9.44 -17.36 -7.39
CA LEU A 58 -10.53 -16.50 -6.91
C LEU A 58 -10.00 -15.30 -6.09
N ASP A 59 -8.70 -15.07 -6.19
CA ASP A 59 -7.96 -14.07 -5.44
C ASP A 59 -8.20 -12.67 -5.98
N PHE A 60 -8.03 -11.67 -5.13
CA PHE A 60 -8.07 -10.27 -5.53
C PHE A 60 -6.71 -9.80 -6.04
N ASP A 61 -6.66 -8.55 -6.48
CA ASP A 61 -5.49 -7.93 -7.07
C ASP A 61 -4.29 -7.91 -6.12
N MET A 62 -4.49 -7.67 -4.82
CA MET A 62 -3.39 -7.69 -3.85
C MET A 62 -2.71 -9.07 -3.77
N GLU A 63 -3.48 -10.15 -3.68
CA GLU A 63 -2.96 -11.51 -3.60
C GLU A 63 -2.21 -11.89 -4.88
N ILE A 64 -2.78 -11.58 -6.06
CA ILE A 64 -2.15 -11.85 -7.36
C ILE A 64 -0.83 -11.08 -7.49
N ILE A 65 -0.81 -9.78 -7.14
CA ILE A 65 0.40 -8.96 -7.20
C ILE A 65 1.46 -9.44 -6.21
N ASN A 66 1.08 -9.85 -5.00
CA ASN A 66 2.01 -10.43 -4.04
C ASN A 66 2.58 -11.75 -4.55
N HIS A 67 1.74 -12.64 -5.09
CA HIS A 67 2.19 -13.92 -5.64
C HIS A 67 3.24 -13.74 -6.73
N LEU A 68 3.01 -12.79 -7.65
CA LEU A 68 3.87 -12.59 -8.81
C LEU A 68 5.09 -11.70 -8.54
N PHE A 69 4.99 -10.71 -7.66
CA PHE A 69 5.97 -9.62 -7.58
C PHE A 69 6.58 -9.35 -6.20
N LYS A 70 6.09 -9.95 -5.10
CA LYS A 70 6.56 -9.66 -3.73
C LYS A 70 8.09 -9.64 -3.58
N ASN A 71 8.79 -10.57 -4.23
CA ASN A 71 10.24 -10.72 -4.12
C ASN A 71 11.03 -9.96 -5.20
N SER A 72 10.36 -9.22 -6.09
CA SER A 72 11.01 -8.54 -7.23
C SER A 72 10.58 -7.10 -7.47
N ALA A 73 9.52 -6.65 -6.80
CA ALA A 73 9.07 -5.28 -6.85
C ALA A 73 10.06 -4.35 -6.13
N MET A 74 10.24 -3.17 -6.69
CA MET A 74 10.89 -2.05 -5.99
C MET A 74 9.93 -1.56 -4.90
N ILE A 75 10.45 -1.33 -3.70
CA ILE A 75 9.63 -0.86 -2.59
C ILE A 75 9.65 0.65 -2.56
N LEU A 76 8.46 1.24 -2.69
CA LEU A 76 8.25 2.66 -2.43
C LEU A 76 8.02 2.85 -0.94
N SER A 77 8.49 3.98 -0.41
CA SER A 77 8.12 4.37 0.95
C SER A 77 6.60 4.45 1.05
N TYR A 78 6.01 3.71 1.99
CA TYR A 78 4.58 3.75 2.21
C TYR A 78 4.17 5.02 2.96
N ARG A 79 5.11 5.66 3.66
CA ARG A 79 4.90 6.99 4.24
C ARG A 79 4.53 7.96 3.13
N ARG A 80 3.40 8.67 3.31
CA ARG A 80 2.79 9.63 2.35
C ARG A 80 2.09 9.04 1.11
N LEU A 81 2.32 7.78 0.76
CA LEU A 81 1.66 7.13 -0.39
C LEU A 81 0.53 6.18 -0.01
N ALA A 82 0.58 5.64 1.20
CA ALA A 82 -0.35 4.61 1.67
C ALA A 82 -1.01 4.97 3.00
N LEU A 83 -1.04 6.25 3.37
CA LEU A 83 -1.67 6.68 4.63
C LEU A 83 -3.16 6.30 4.61
N LEU A 84 -3.52 5.30 5.40
CA LEU A 84 -4.92 4.91 5.56
C LEU A 84 -5.67 6.00 6.31
N ALA A 85 -6.90 6.30 5.88
CA ALA A 85 -7.76 7.21 6.62
C ALA A 85 -8.08 6.69 8.05
N GLY A 86 -7.92 5.38 8.27
CA GLY A 86 -8.16 4.70 9.54
C GLY A 86 -7.06 4.97 10.54
N GLU A 87 -5.87 5.29 10.04
CA GLU A 87 -4.72 5.64 10.86
C GLU A 87 -5.05 6.84 11.76
N PHE A 88 -5.79 7.83 11.27
CA PHE A 88 -6.23 8.99 12.06
C PHE A 88 -7.13 8.66 13.26
N ARG A 89 -7.73 7.47 13.29
CA ARG A 89 -8.60 7.02 14.39
C ARG A 89 -7.91 6.04 15.34
N LYS A 90 -6.72 5.55 14.98
CA LYS A 90 -5.96 4.64 15.84
C LYS A 90 -5.36 5.41 17.02
N LYS A 91 -5.08 4.66 18.08
CA LYS A 91 -4.32 5.14 19.25
C LYS A 91 -2.83 4.80 19.15
N GLU A 92 -2.52 3.74 18.42
CA GLU A 92 -1.16 3.26 18.19
C GLU A 92 -0.86 3.38 16.70
N HIS A 93 0.31 3.94 16.39
CA HIS A 93 0.75 4.24 15.03
C HIS A 93 2.06 3.53 14.68
N ARG A 94 2.46 2.55 15.50
CA ARG A 94 3.78 1.89 15.40
C ARG A 94 4.04 1.40 13.99
N GLU A 95 3.07 0.67 13.42
CA GLU A 95 3.15 0.07 12.09
C GLU A 95 3.32 1.14 11.00
N TYR A 96 2.62 2.26 11.13
CA TYR A 96 2.73 3.39 10.20
C TYR A 96 4.10 4.10 10.33
N LEU A 97 4.66 4.15 11.53
CA LEU A 97 5.91 4.89 11.80
C LEU A 97 7.19 4.06 11.55
N LEU A 98 7.12 2.77 11.21
CA LEU A 98 8.32 1.92 11.12
C LEU A 98 9.39 2.37 10.13
N GLU A 99 9.01 3.02 9.03
CA GLU A 99 9.98 3.58 8.06
C GLU A 99 10.83 4.71 8.68
N GLU A 100 10.33 5.37 9.73
CA GLU A 100 11.03 6.43 10.47
C GLU A 100 10.77 6.24 11.99
N PRO A 101 11.42 5.27 12.66
CA PRO A 101 11.06 4.84 14.01
C PRO A 101 11.26 5.92 15.10
N ASP A 102 12.10 6.93 14.84
CA ASP A 102 12.32 8.07 15.72
C ASP A 102 11.26 9.18 15.55
N SER A 103 10.33 9.02 14.61
CA SER A 103 9.27 10.01 14.35
C SER A 103 8.09 9.85 15.31
N GLU A 104 7.49 10.98 15.68
CA GLU A 104 6.25 11.00 16.47
C GLU A 104 5.03 11.20 15.56
N TRP A 105 3.92 10.54 15.90
CA TRP A 105 2.68 10.72 15.18
C TRP A 105 2.15 12.16 15.34
N ASN A 106 1.90 12.82 14.21
CA ASN A 106 1.22 14.09 14.15
C ASN A 106 0.25 14.10 12.97
N ALA A 107 -1.04 13.89 13.27
CA ALA A 107 -2.10 13.80 12.26
C ALA A 107 -2.10 14.98 11.26
N HIS A 108 -1.90 16.21 11.73
CA HIS A 108 -1.89 17.40 10.87
C HIS A 108 -0.67 17.40 9.95
N ALA A 109 0.50 17.04 10.47
CA ALA A 109 1.71 16.94 9.67
C ALA A 109 1.62 15.81 8.63
N GLU A 110 1.10 14.64 9.02
CA GLU A 110 1.01 13.48 8.13
C GLU A 110 0.02 13.71 6.99
N VAL A 111 -1.16 14.28 7.26
CA VAL A 111 -2.11 14.62 6.18
C VAL A 111 -1.53 15.70 5.26
N SER A 112 -0.84 16.71 5.80
CA SER A 112 -0.27 17.80 5.01
C SER A 112 0.89 17.36 4.12
N ARG A 113 1.65 16.33 4.51
CA ARG A 113 2.79 15.80 3.75
C ARG A 113 2.42 14.64 2.84
N SER A 114 1.25 14.04 3.06
CA SER A 114 0.76 12.92 2.25
C SER A 114 0.48 13.35 0.82
N PHE A 115 0.92 12.52 -0.13
CA PHE A 115 0.53 12.65 -1.53
C PHE A 115 -0.82 11.99 -1.78
N LEU A 116 -1.12 10.91 -1.04
CA LEU A 116 -2.36 10.17 -1.15
C LEU A 116 -2.84 9.74 0.24
N VAL A 117 -4.15 9.91 0.47
CA VAL A 117 -4.87 9.30 1.58
C VAL A 117 -5.72 8.17 1.05
N HIS A 118 -5.52 6.97 1.57
CA HIS A 118 -6.21 5.76 1.15
C HIS A 118 -7.42 5.50 2.05
N PHE A 119 -8.64 5.64 1.49
CA PHE A 119 -9.89 5.33 2.18
C PHE A 119 -10.25 3.84 2.06
N SER A 120 -9.50 2.97 2.76
CA SER A 120 -9.74 1.51 2.84
C SER A 120 -10.20 1.03 4.22
N ASP A 121 -10.82 1.91 5.00
CA ASP A 121 -11.07 1.60 6.39
C ASP A 121 -12.37 0.82 6.54
N TRP A 122 -12.35 -0.50 6.40
CA TRP A 122 -13.48 -1.29 6.85
C TRP A 122 -13.68 -1.08 8.37
N PRO A 123 -14.91 -0.91 8.89
CA PRO A 123 -16.21 -1.01 8.21
C PRO A 123 -16.76 0.33 7.68
N LEU A 124 -15.99 1.42 7.72
CA LEU A 124 -16.44 2.71 7.21
C LEU A 124 -16.67 2.64 5.69
N PRO A 125 -17.73 3.29 5.20
CA PRO A 125 -18.01 3.34 3.79
C PRO A 125 -17.01 4.26 3.08
N LYS A 126 -17.00 4.23 1.74
CA LYS A 126 -16.20 5.16 0.95
C LYS A 126 -16.65 6.61 1.20
N PRO A 127 -15.77 7.62 1.04
CA PRO A 127 -16.04 9.00 1.48
C PRO A 127 -17.25 9.69 0.87
N TRP A 128 -17.70 9.22 -0.30
CA TRP A 128 -18.88 9.75 -1.00
C TRP A 128 -20.19 9.06 -0.58
N MET A 129 -20.14 8.10 0.34
CA MET A 129 -21.31 7.40 0.86
C MET A 129 -21.62 7.88 2.28
N LEU A 130 -22.90 7.90 2.63
CA LEU A 130 -23.33 8.13 3.99
C LEU A 130 -22.96 6.92 4.86
N ARG A 131 -22.57 7.19 6.10
CA ARG A 131 -22.38 6.15 7.13
C ARG A 131 -23.66 5.93 7.91
N THR A 132 -23.88 4.70 8.35
CA THR A 132 -24.92 4.36 9.32
C THR A 132 -24.47 4.72 10.73
N GLU A 133 -25.37 4.67 11.72
CA GLU A 133 -24.99 4.84 13.13
C GLU A 133 -24.11 3.68 13.65
N GLU A 134 -24.20 2.51 13.02
CA GLU A 134 -23.40 1.32 13.34
C GLU A 134 -21.95 1.40 12.83
N GLN A 135 -21.62 2.43 12.02
CA GLN A 135 -20.32 2.65 11.36
C GLN A 135 -19.60 3.89 11.91
#